data_AF-A0A645EIQ6-F1
#
_entry.id   AF-A0A645EIQ6-F1
#
_cell.length_a   1.000
_cell.length_b   1.000
_cell.length_c   1.000
_cell.angle_alpha   90.00
_cell.angle_beta   90.00
_cell.angle_gamma   90.00
#
_symmetry.space_group_name_H-M   'P 1'
#
loop_
_entity.id
_entity.type
_entity.pdbx_description
1 polymer ?
#
loop_
_entity_poly.entity_id
_entity_poly.type
_entity_poly.pdbx_seq_one_letter_code
_entity_poly.pdbx_strand_id
1 'polypeptide(L)'
;MLHQAVKTYIAPIFIEANESQDTSDLSAADFDEDAFFSALNSAANQFSPMLGEPVNYMLQNRLYDFTDSDTKMDSSFTTYISDYHAPFIFSRWTGAADDIATTLHELGHFTSYYHNASVGYSAGDSLDLAEVDSQALVLLLFDDYESFYGDLADEAKAAALIDAMYSLLSGCMEDEFQQEIYANPTMTLDEINALYARLAAEYGLEEVYGYLGTEWVLVSHTFQTPLYYISYAASMVPALELFDIAQNDPDAAKVAYFNILMRDPYAGLDEVLQKNGLNSVFSETTVARIAEILKEYV
;
A
#
# COMPACT_ATOMS: atom_id res chain seq x y z
N MET A 1 -15.17 12.36 -7.18
CA MET A 1 -16.07 11.66 -6.23
C MET A 1 -15.26 11.03 -5.11
N LEU A 2 -14.20 10.25 -5.41
CA LEU A 2 -13.28 9.69 -4.40
C LEU A 2 -12.64 10.75 -3.49
N HIS A 3 -12.00 11.79 -4.05
CA HIS A 3 -11.42 12.94 -3.30
C HIS A 3 -12.34 13.45 -2.17
N GLN A 4 -13.57 13.84 -2.52
CA GLN A 4 -14.53 14.38 -1.57
C GLN A 4 -14.96 13.34 -0.53
N ALA A 5 -15.16 12.09 -0.93
CA ALA A 5 -15.55 11.02 -0.02
C ALA A 5 -14.46 10.76 1.02
N VAL A 6 -13.19 10.70 0.60
CA VAL A 6 -12.03 10.51 1.49
C VAL A 6 -11.89 11.66 2.50
N LYS A 7 -11.99 12.93 2.05
CA LYS A 7 -12.02 14.10 2.96
C LYS A 7 -13.16 14.01 3.98
N THR A 8 -14.33 13.52 3.57
CA THR A 8 -15.54 13.52 4.39
C THR A 8 -15.57 12.38 5.41
N TYR A 9 -15.13 11.18 4.99
CA TYR A 9 -15.32 9.96 5.77
C TYR A 9 -14.04 9.43 6.40
N ILE A 10 -12.88 9.61 5.75
CA ILE A 10 -11.61 9.02 6.20
C ILE A 10 -10.79 10.01 7.04
N ALA A 11 -10.68 11.27 6.59
CA ALA A 11 -9.84 12.26 7.28
C ALA A 11 -10.16 12.43 8.78
N PRO A 12 -11.44 12.50 9.22
CA PRO A 12 -11.75 12.62 10.64
C PRO A 12 -11.29 11.41 11.47
N ILE A 13 -11.39 10.19 10.92
CA ILE A 13 -10.98 8.95 11.60
C ILE A 13 -9.46 8.90 11.67
N PHE A 14 -8.78 9.29 10.60
CA PHE A 14 -7.33 9.35 10.56
C PHE A 14 -6.75 10.30 11.62
N ILE A 15 -7.36 11.47 11.79
CA ILE A 15 -6.97 12.42 12.85
C ILE A 15 -7.18 11.78 14.23
N GLU A 16 -8.38 11.22 14.50
CA GLU A 16 -8.68 10.57 15.78
C GLU A 16 -7.73 9.41 16.08
N ALA A 17 -7.44 8.56 15.10
CA ALA A 17 -6.53 7.42 15.23
C ALA A 17 -5.10 7.85 15.60
N ASN A 18 -4.59 8.91 14.99
CA ASN A 18 -3.25 9.42 15.30
C ASN A 18 -3.18 10.11 16.68
N GLU A 19 -4.31 10.56 17.23
CA GLU A 19 -4.39 11.08 18.59
C GLU A 19 -4.55 9.98 19.65
N SER A 20 -5.23 8.88 19.30
CA SER A 20 -5.62 7.81 20.24
C SER A 20 -4.61 6.67 20.33
N GLN A 21 -3.94 6.33 19.22
CA GLN A 21 -3.05 5.17 19.13
C GLN A 21 -1.61 5.53 19.49
N ASP A 22 -1.02 4.77 20.42
CA ASP A 22 0.38 4.89 20.80
C ASP A 22 1.20 3.78 20.12
N THR A 23 1.97 4.14 19.08
CA THR A 23 2.87 3.24 18.35
C THR A 23 4.35 3.50 18.70
N SER A 24 4.62 4.18 19.80
CA SER A 24 6.00 4.57 20.16
C SER A 24 6.89 3.38 20.48
N ASP A 25 6.36 2.35 21.12
CA ASP A 25 7.09 1.10 21.39
C ASP A 25 7.40 0.35 20.08
N LEU A 26 6.47 0.33 19.13
CA LEU A 26 6.69 -0.24 17.79
C LEU A 26 7.79 0.52 17.03
N SER A 27 7.77 1.85 17.09
CA SER A 27 8.75 2.72 16.44
C SER A 27 10.16 2.59 17.04
N ALA A 28 10.26 2.19 18.30
CA ALA A 28 11.53 1.98 19.00
C ALA A 28 12.04 0.54 18.92
N ALA A 29 11.24 -0.39 18.39
CA ALA A 29 11.59 -1.80 18.28
C ALA A 29 12.59 -2.06 17.15
N ASP A 30 13.31 -3.17 17.29
CA ASP A 30 14.30 -3.66 16.32
C ASP A 30 13.97 -5.11 15.97
N PHE A 31 13.82 -5.41 14.69
CA PHE A 31 13.42 -6.71 14.16
C PHE A 31 14.56 -7.37 13.38
N ASP A 32 14.79 -8.65 13.68
CA ASP A 32 15.84 -9.45 13.03
C ASP A 32 15.38 -9.94 11.65
N GLU A 33 16.18 -9.67 10.62
CA GLU A 33 15.88 -10.00 9.22
C GLU A 33 15.69 -11.51 9.00
N ASP A 34 16.61 -12.32 9.52
CA ASP A 34 16.58 -13.78 9.35
C ASP A 34 15.36 -14.41 10.07
N ALA A 35 15.05 -13.92 11.28
CA ALA A 35 13.87 -14.34 12.03
C ALA A 35 12.59 -14.00 11.27
N PHE A 36 12.49 -12.77 10.73
CA PHE A 36 11.36 -12.35 9.91
C PHE A 36 11.20 -13.23 8.67
N PHE A 37 12.25 -13.47 7.88
CA PHE A 37 12.14 -14.33 6.69
C PHE A 37 11.76 -15.78 7.01
N SER A 38 12.21 -16.31 8.15
CA SER A 38 11.79 -17.63 8.63
C SER A 38 10.30 -17.66 9.00
N ALA A 39 9.80 -16.62 9.67
CA ALA A 39 8.39 -16.47 10.01
C ALA A 39 7.54 -16.27 8.74
N LEU A 40 7.95 -15.38 7.84
CA LEU A 40 7.31 -15.10 6.55
C LEU A 40 7.15 -16.38 5.71
N ASN A 41 8.21 -17.19 5.61
CA ASN A 41 8.12 -18.44 4.88
C ASN A 41 7.07 -19.37 5.49
N SER A 42 7.01 -19.46 6.82
CA SER A 42 6.04 -20.30 7.53
C SER A 42 4.61 -19.79 7.35
N ALA A 43 4.39 -18.48 7.46
CA ALA A 43 3.11 -17.80 7.25
C ALA A 43 2.63 -17.99 5.81
N ALA A 44 3.47 -17.70 4.82
CA ALA A 44 3.14 -17.83 3.39
C ALA A 44 2.69 -19.25 2.99
N ASN A 45 3.38 -20.28 3.48
CA ASN A 45 3.02 -21.67 3.21
C ASN A 45 1.70 -22.08 3.89
N GLN A 46 1.34 -21.47 5.02
CA GLN A 46 0.06 -21.70 5.71
C GLN A 46 -1.07 -20.90 5.05
N PHE A 47 -0.78 -19.69 4.57
CA PHE A 47 -1.75 -18.80 3.96
C PHE A 47 -2.38 -19.40 2.70
N SER A 48 -1.54 -19.83 1.75
CA SER A 48 -1.94 -20.49 0.50
C SER A 48 -0.72 -20.97 -0.28
N PRO A 49 -0.78 -22.09 -1.03
CA PRO A 49 0.26 -22.45 -2.00
C PRO A 49 0.57 -21.33 -3.00
N MET A 50 -0.43 -20.51 -3.34
CA MET A 50 -0.26 -19.36 -4.24
C MET A 50 0.68 -18.28 -3.68
N LEU A 51 0.86 -18.20 -2.35
CA LEU A 51 1.85 -17.30 -1.72
C LEU A 51 3.12 -18.05 -1.30
N GLY A 52 2.97 -19.28 -0.79
CA GLY A 52 4.09 -20.11 -0.36
C GLY A 52 5.07 -20.42 -1.49
N GLU A 53 4.60 -20.77 -2.69
CA GLU A 53 5.48 -21.04 -3.84
C GLU A 53 6.39 -19.85 -4.22
N PRO A 54 5.88 -18.62 -4.44
CA PRO A 54 6.72 -17.47 -4.74
C PRO A 54 7.66 -17.10 -3.59
N VAL A 55 7.24 -17.17 -2.32
CA VAL A 55 8.12 -16.89 -1.18
C VAL A 55 9.28 -17.90 -1.11
N ASN A 56 8.98 -19.19 -1.25
CA ASN A 56 10.01 -20.23 -1.30
C ASN A 56 10.99 -19.98 -2.47
N TYR A 57 10.47 -19.62 -3.65
CA TYR A 57 11.28 -19.32 -4.84
C TYR A 57 12.18 -18.10 -4.61
N MET A 58 11.65 -17.02 -4.04
CA MET A 58 12.38 -15.80 -3.70
C MET A 58 13.56 -16.09 -2.78
N LEU A 59 13.31 -16.80 -1.68
CA LEU A 59 14.31 -17.12 -0.66
C LEU A 59 15.39 -18.08 -1.17
N GLN A 60 14.99 -19.15 -1.88
CA GLN A 60 15.94 -20.15 -2.40
C GLN A 60 16.89 -19.58 -3.46
N ASN A 61 16.42 -18.62 -4.26
CA ASN A 61 17.19 -18.01 -5.34
C ASN A 61 17.81 -16.66 -4.95
N ARG A 62 17.57 -16.17 -3.73
CA ARG A 62 18.03 -14.86 -3.23
C ARG A 62 17.64 -13.72 -4.17
N LEU A 63 16.37 -13.70 -4.56
CA LEU A 63 15.80 -12.73 -5.49
C LEU A 63 15.31 -11.48 -4.76
N TYR A 64 16.19 -10.95 -3.91
CA TYR A 64 15.97 -9.73 -3.16
C TYR A 64 17.31 -9.09 -2.79
N ASP A 65 17.29 -7.79 -2.51
CA ASP A 65 18.39 -7.08 -1.86
C ASP A 65 17.84 -6.12 -0.81
N PHE A 66 17.93 -6.53 0.46
CA PHE A 66 17.58 -5.73 1.64
C PHE A 66 18.81 -5.12 2.34
N THR A 67 20.00 -5.18 1.74
CA THR A 67 21.22 -4.65 2.35
C THR A 67 21.07 -3.15 2.64
N ASP A 68 21.35 -2.72 3.87
CA ASP A 68 21.42 -1.31 4.23
C ASP A 68 22.77 -0.68 3.83
N SER A 69 22.73 0.52 3.24
CA SER A 69 23.94 1.25 2.81
C SER A 69 23.65 2.72 2.50
N ASP A 70 24.52 3.61 3.00
CA ASP A 70 24.53 5.05 2.68
C ASP A 70 24.61 5.39 1.19
N THR A 71 25.03 4.43 0.34
CA THR A 71 25.16 4.63 -1.11
C THR A 71 24.03 4.00 -1.92
N LYS A 72 23.13 3.27 -1.25
CA LYS A 72 21.97 2.63 -1.87
C LYS A 72 20.91 3.69 -2.14
N MET A 73 20.14 3.48 -3.21
CA MET A 73 18.99 4.34 -3.52
C MET A 73 17.96 4.26 -2.39
N ASP A 74 17.45 5.41 -1.96
CA ASP A 74 16.41 5.52 -0.94
C ASP A 74 15.02 5.27 -1.54
N SER A 75 14.72 4.00 -1.83
CA SER A 75 13.43 3.54 -2.39
C SER A 75 13.31 2.02 -2.29
N SER A 76 12.07 1.55 -2.27
CA SER A 76 11.71 0.14 -2.45
C SER A 76 10.99 -0.04 -3.78
N PHE A 77 11.21 -1.16 -4.45
CA PHE A 77 10.44 -1.55 -5.63
C PHE A 77 10.59 -3.04 -5.92
N THR A 78 9.64 -3.57 -6.67
CA THR A 78 9.71 -4.88 -7.30
C THR A 78 9.85 -4.74 -8.80
N THR A 79 10.77 -5.51 -9.38
CA THR A 79 10.98 -5.54 -10.83
C THR A 79 10.99 -6.98 -11.36
N TYR A 80 11.06 -7.13 -12.68
CA TYR A 80 11.03 -8.44 -13.33
C TYR A 80 12.18 -8.62 -14.32
N ILE A 81 13.02 -9.63 -14.07
CA ILE A 81 14.23 -9.91 -14.85
C ILE A 81 13.89 -10.86 -16.00
N SER A 82 13.77 -10.32 -17.21
CA SER A 82 13.19 -11.04 -18.36
C SER A 82 13.86 -12.36 -18.71
N ASP A 83 15.18 -12.35 -18.84
CA ASP A 83 15.95 -13.51 -19.29
C ASP A 83 15.94 -14.66 -18.27
N TYR A 84 15.58 -14.37 -17.02
CA TYR A 84 15.54 -15.35 -15.92
C TYR A 84 14.12 -15.70 -15.49
N HIS A 85 13.10 -15.05 -16.07
CA HIS A 85 11.70 -15.19 -15.65
C HIS A 85 11.50 -15.00 -14.13
N ALA A 86 12.28 -14.10 -13.53
CA ALA A 86 12.40 -13.97 -12.08
C ALA A 86 12.02 -12.57 -11.61
N PRO A 87 11.05 -12.42 -10.68
CA PRO A 87 10.84 -11.15 -9.98
C PRO A 87 11.99 -10.90 -9.02
N PHE A 88 12.18 -9.64 -8.63
CA PHE A 88 13.24 -9.23 -7.73
C PHE A 88 12.79 -8.06 -6.87
N ILE A 89 12.98 -8.17 -5.55
CA ILE A 89 12.68 -7.10 -4.59
C ILE A 89 13.94 -6.29 -4.31
N PHE A 90 13.86 -4.99 -4.45
CA PHE A 90 14.87 -4.06 -3.98
C PHE A 90 14.29 -3.25 -2.82
N SER A 91 14.95 -3.26 -1.67
CA SER A 91 14.54 -2.45 -0.51
C SER A 91 15.72 -2.31 0.47
N ARG A 92 15.48 -1.89 1.71
CA ARG A 92 16.47 -1.83 2.78
C ARG A 92 15.90 -2.47 4.05
N TRP A 93 16.76 -3.10 4.84
CA TRP A 93 16.43 -3.57 6.18
C TRP A 93 17.28 -2.83 7.20
N THR A 94 16.63 -1.94 7.93
CA THR A 94 17.21 -1.15 9.03
C THR A 94 16.90 -1.74 10.41
N GLY A 95 15.96 -2.69 10.49
CA GLY A 95 15.43 -3.28 11.72
C GLY A 95 14.13 -2.61 12.18
N ALA A 96 13.66 -1.57 11.50
CA ALA A 96 12.42 -0.88 11.86
C ALA A 96 11.17 -1.72 11.50
N ALA A 97 10.06 -1.49 12.21
CA ALA A 97 8.78 -2.13 11.90
C ALA A 97 8.35 -1.92 10.43
N ASP A 98 8.62 -0.73 9.89
CA ASP A 98 8.29 -0.36 8.51
C ASP A 98 9.02 -1.23 7.47
N ASP A 99 10.16 -1.83 7.81
CA ASP A 99 10.88 -2.74 6.90
C ASP A 99 10.06 -4.03 6.66
N ILE A 100 9.33 -4.51 7.67
CA ILE A 100 8.41 -5.65 7.55
C ILE A 100 7.25 -5.27 6.63
N ALA A 101 6.56 -4.16 6.91
CA ALA A 101 5.42 -3.70 6.12
C ALA A 101 5.81 -3.47 4.65
N THR A 102 6.96 -2.83 4.42
CA THR A 102 7.55 -2.62 3.08
C THR A 102 7.84 -3.96 2.40
N THR A 103 8.42 -4.93 3.12
CA THR A 103 8.69 -6.25 2.54
C THR A 103 7.40 -6.98 2.14
N LEU A 104 6.33 -6.88 2.95
CA LEU A 104 5.03 -7.46 2.61
C LEU A 104 4.38 -6.77 1.40
N HIS A 105 4.50 -5.45 1.30
CA HIS A 105 4.05 -4.67 0.13
C HIS A 105 4.73 -5.16 -1.15
N GLU A 106 6.07 -5.19 -1.16
CA GLU A 106 6.83 -5.65 -2.33
C GLU A 106 6.60 -7.14 -2.64
N LEU A 107 6.34 -7.95 -1.62
CA LEU A 107 6.00 -9.36 -1.80
C LEU A 107 4.69 -9.55 -2.57
N GLY A 108 3.73 -8.63 -2.45
CA GLY A 108 2.50 -8.67 -3.24
C GLY A 108 2.78 -8.48 -4.73
N HIS A 109 3.60 -7.50 -5.09
CA HIS A 109 4.09 -7.35 -6.47
C HIS A 109 4.91 -8.56 -6.92
N PHE A 110 5.80 -9.08 -6.07
CA PHE A 110 6.61 -10.24 -6.40
C PHE A 110 5.74 -11.46 -6.73
N THR A 111 4.73 -11.70 -5.90
CA THR A 111 3.75 -12.78 -6.08
C THR A 111 2.97 -12.62 -7.38
N SER A 112 2.58 -11.37 -7.69
CA SER A 112 1.93 -11.02 -8.97
C SER A 112 2.82 -11.35 -10.16
N TYR A 113 4.08 -10.91 -10.15
CA TYR A 113 5.01 -11.13 -11.26
C TYR A 113 5.43 -12.59 -11.39
N TYR A 114 5.47 -13.34 -10.29
CA TYR A 114 5.78 -14.77 -10.29
C TYR A 114 4.71 -15.58 -11.03
N HIS A 115 3.43 -15.36 -10.70
CA HIS A 115 2.33 -16.11 -11.33
C HIS A 115 1.89 -15.52 -12.67
N ASN A 116 2.04 -14.20 -12.82
CA ASN A 116 1.56 -13.44 -13.96
C ASN A 116 2.69 -12.58 -14.54
N ALA A 117 3.73 -13.25 -15.05
CA ALA A 117 4.85 -12.65 -15.77
C ALA A 117 4.46 -11.59 -16.82
N SER A 118 3.26 -11.71 -17.40
CA SER A 118 2.77 -10.81 -18.44
C SER A 118 2.46 -9.40 -17.93
N VAL A 119 2.07 -9.25 -16.65
CA VAL A 119 1.90 -7.92 -16.04
C VAL A 119 3.24 -7.32 -15.61
N GLY A 120 4.19 -8.14 -15.16
CA GLY A 120 5.53 -7.68 -14.73
C GLY A 120 6.43 -7.10 -15.84
N TYR A 121 6.16 -7.40 -17.12
CA TYR A 121 6.89 -6.80 -18.25
C TYR A 121 6.11 -5.69 -18.98
N SER A 122 4.82 -5.51 -18.68
CA SER A 122 3.95 -4.69 -19.52
C SER A 122 3.99 -3.23 -19.07
N ALA A 123 4.46 -2.35 -19.96
CA ALA A 123 4.33 -0.89 -19.80
C ALA A 123 2.86 -0.39 -19.79
N GLY A 124 1.88 -1.29 -19.94
CA GLY A 124 0.46 -0.95 -19.82
C GLY A 124 -0.31 -1.83 -18.84
N ASP A 125 0.35 -2.43 -17.85
CA ASP A 125 -0.38 -2.89 -16.68
C ASP A 125 -1.02 -1.70 -15.95
N SER A 126 -2.16 -1.96 -15.30
CA SER A 126 -2.83 -0.95 -14.48
C SER A 126 -2.07 -0.80 -13.17
N LEU A 127 -1.44 0.36 -12.96
CA LEU A 127 -0.78 0.68 -11.70
C LEU A 127 -1.75 0.59 -10.51
N ASP A 128 -3.02 0.97 -10.72
CA ASP A 128 -4.06 0.80 -9.69
C ASP A 128 -4.21 -0.67 -9.28
N LEU A 129 -4.26 -1.61 -10.22
CA LEU A 129 -4.37 -3.04 -9.92
C LEU A 129 -3.06 -3.62 -9.36
N ALA A 130 -1.90 -3.12 -9.80
CA ALA A 130 -0.62 -3.51 -9.25
C ALA A 130 -0.53 -3.15 -7.76
N GLU A 131 -1.01 -1.97 -7.36
CA GLU A 131 -1.05 -1.56 -5.96
C GLU A 131 -2.10 -2.35 -5.12
N VAL A 132 -3.13 -2.92 -5.75
CA VAL A 132 -4.01 -3.87 -5.03
C VAL A 132 -3.23 -5.13 -4.64
N ASP A 133 -2.34 -5.60 -5.52
CA ASP A 133 -1.53 -6.79 -5.26
C ASP A 133 -0.66 -6.61 -4.01
N SER A 134 -0.03 -5.43 -3.86
CA SER A 134 0.87 -5.08 -2.76
C SER A 134 0.13 -4.74 -1.47
N GLN A 135 -0.79 -3.76 -1.52
CA GLN A 135 -1.45 -3.24 -0.33
C GLN A 135 -2.39 -4.26 0.33
N ALA A 136 -3.12 -5.04 -0.47
CA ALA A 136 -4.02 -6.05 0.10
C ALA A 136 -3.25 -7.15 0.83
N LEU A 137 -2.03 -7.51 0.38
CA LEU A 137 -1.25 -8.55 1.04
C LEU A 137 -0.84 -8.16 2.46
N VAL A 138 -0.48 -6.88 2.68
CA VAL A 138 -0.17 -6.34 4.01
C VAL A 138 -1.33 -6.59 4.98
N LEU A 139 -2.56 -6.26 4.55
CA LEU A 139 -3.77 -6.42 5.36
C LEU A 139 -4.21 -7.88 5.54
N LEU A 140 -4.08 -8.70 4.48
CA LEU A 140 -4.52 -10.10 4.51
C LEU A 140 -3.62 -11.00 5.37
N LEU A 141 -2.42 -10.55 5.72
CA LEU A 141 -1.50 -11.26 6.61
C LEU A 141 -1.61 -10.83 8.09
N PHE A 142 -2.66 -10.07 8.47
CA PHE A 142 -2.84 -9.62 9.86
C PHE A 142 -2.88 -10.77 10.89
N ASP A 143 -3.40 -11.95 10.52
CA ASP A 143 -3.40 -13.12 11.39
C ASP A 143 -1.99 -13.66 11.69
N ASP A 144 -1.02 -13.34 10.83
CA ASP A 144 0.38 -13.74 10.96
C ASP A 144 1.24 -12.68 11.67
N TYR A 145 0.70 -11.48 11.98
CA TYR A 145 1.47 -10.38 12.57
C TYR A 145 2.09 -10.73 13.93
N GLU A 146 1.46 -11.60 14.73
CA GLU A 146 2.08 -12.11 15.97
C GLU A 146 3.41 -12.83 15.71
N SER A 147 3.54 -13.50 14.56
CA SER A 147 4.78 -14.18 14.16
C SER A 147 5.85 -13.21 13.64
N PHE A 148 5.46 -12.02 13.19
CA PHE A 148 6.38 -11.01 12.64
C PHE A 148 6.83 -10.01 13.71
N TYR A 149 5.88 -9.53 14.51
CA TYR A 149 6.07 -8.43 15.46
C TYR A 149 6.09 -8.87 16.93
N GLY A 150 5.71 -10.12 17.22
CA GLY A 150 5.65 -10.62 18.59
C GLY A 150 4.58 -9.89 19.43
N ASP A 151 4.96 -9.44 20.62
CA ASP A 151 4.07 -8.74 21.54
C ASP A 151 3.59 -7.37 21.01
N LEU A 152 4.17 -6.85 19.92
CA LEU A 152 3.84 -5.57 19.27
C LEU A 152 2.88 -5.72 18.09
N ALA A 153 2.26 -6.90 17.93
CA ALA A 153 1.43 -7.20 16.75
C ALA A 153 0.17 -6.33 16.65
N ASP A 154 -0.44 -5.95 17.78
CA ASP A 154 -1.64 -5.13 17.78
C ASP A 154 -1.30 -3.66 17.43
N GLU A 155 -0.17 -3.14 17.94
CA GLU A 155 0.38 -1.84 17.54
C GLU A 155 0.74 -1.82 16.05
N ALA A 156 1.31 -2.92 15.52
CA ALA A 156 1.63 -3.06 14.10
C ALA A 156 0.37 -3.09 13.21
N LYS A 157 -0.72 -3.74 13.67
CA LYS A 157 -2.02 -3.71 12.97
C LYS A 157 -2.61 -2.30 12.98
N ALA A 158 -2.57 -1.61 14.11
CA ALA A 158 -3.03 -0.23 14.23
C ALA A 158 -2.22 0.70 13.30
N ALA A 159 -0.90 0.58 13.30
CA ALA A 159 -0.01 1.33 12.41
C ALA A 159 -0.32 1.05 10.92
N ALA A 160 -0.54 -0.21 10.54
CA ALA A 160 -0.90 -0.56 9.17
C ALA A 160 -2.26 0.02 8.73
N LEU A 161 -3.25 0.10 9.63
CA LEU A 161 -4.54 0.74 9.33
C LEU A 161 -4.45 2.27 9.27
N ILE A 162 -3.59 2.88 10.09
CA ILE A 162 -3.25 4.31 9.99
C ILE A 162 -2.57 4.60 8.65
N ASP A 163 -1.63 3.75 8.22
CA ASP A 163 -0.96 3.87 6.93
C ASP A 163 -1.93 3.64 5.75
N ALA A 164 -2.91 2.73 5.89
CA ALA A 164 -3.98 2.56 4.92
C ALA A 164 -4.85 3.83 4.77
N MET A 165 -5.21 4.46 5.88
CA MET A 165 -5.90 5.75 5.85
C MET A 165 -5.03 6.85 5.23
N TYR A 166 -3.74 6.89 5.58
CA TYR A 166 -2.80 7.83 4.98
C TYR A 166 -2.66 7.63 3.47
N SER A 167 -2.64 6.39 2.98
CA SER A 167 -2.60 6.05 1.56
C SER A 167 -3.84 6.57 0.80
N LEU A 168 -5.03 6.45 1.40
CA LEU A 168 -6.26 7.04 0.83
C LEU A 168 -6.17 8.57 0.77
N LEU A 169 -5.73 9.21 1.86
CA LEU A 169 -5.68 10.67 2.00
C LEU A 169 -4.61 11.29 1.09
N SER A 170 -3.37 10.83 1.22
CA SER A 170 -2.23 11.32 0.44
C SER A 170 -2.38 11.01 -1.05
N GLY A 171 -2.87 9.81 -1.39
CA GLY A 171 -3.20 9.43 -2.77
C GLY A 171 -4.15 10.42 -3.46
N CYS A 172 -5.24 10.76 -2.79
CA CYS A 172 -6.21 11.76 -3.26
C CYS A 172 -5.62 13.18 -3.26
N MET A 173 -4.88 13.55 -2.22
CA MET A 173 -4.30 14.89 -2.09
C MET A 173 -3.32 15.20 -3.21
N GLU A 174 -2.38 14.29 -3.48
CA GLU A 174 -1.36 14.47 -4.50
C GLU A 174 -1.95 14.49 -5.92
N ASP A 175 -3.01 13.72 -6.17
CA ASP A 175 -3.74 13.76 -7.45
C ASP A 175 -4.44 15.11 -7.66
N GLU A 176 -5.19 15.58 -6.66
CA GLU A 176 -5.87 16.89 -6.70
C GLU A 176 -4.85 18.03 -6.89
N PHE A 177 -3.72 17.96 -6.19
CA PHE A 177 -2.60 18.88 -6.33
C PHE A 177 -2.04 18.91 -7.76
N GLN A 178 -1.69 17.75 -8.32
CA GLN A 178 -1.12 17.66 -9.65
C GLN A 178 -2.12 18.08 -10.73
N GLN A 179 -3.39 17.68 -10.62
CA GLN A 179 -4.43 18.11 -11.57
C GLN A 179 -4.59 19.63 -11.60
N GLU A 180 -4.61 20.30 -10.44
CA GLU A 180 -4.71 21.76 -10.36
C GLU A 180 -3.49 22.47 -10.98
N ILE A 181 -2.27 21.95 -10.77
CA ILE A 181 -1.05 22.48 -11.38
C ILE A 181 -1.07 22.30 -12.90
N TYR A 182 -1.39 21.10 -13.38
CA TYR A 182 -1.39 20.81 -14.82
C TYR A 182 -2.50 21.58 -15.56
N ALA A 183 -3.61 21.87 -14.89
CA ALA A 183 -4.65 22.75 -15.43
C ALA A 183 -4.22 24.22 -15.49
N ASN A 184 -3.26 24.63 -14.64
CA ASN A 184 -2.79 26.02 -14.51
C ASN A 184 -1.25 26.10 -14.62
N PRO A 185 -0.67 25.86 -15.82
CA PRO A 185 0.79 25.73 -15.99
C PRO A 185 1.60 27.03 -15.76
N THR A 186 0.93 28.13 -15.40
CA THR A 186 1.54 29.43 -15.10
C THR A 186 1.58 29.76 -13.61
N MET A 187 1.16 28.84 -12.73
CA MET A 187 1.26 29.04 -11.29
C MET A 187 2.71 29.33 -10.88
N THR A 188 2.88 30.31 -10.02
CA THR A 188 4.15 30.61 -9.35
C THR A 188 4.42 29.59 -8.26
N LEU A 189 5.68 29.50 -7.81
CA LEU A 189 6.05 28.63 -6.69
C LEU A 189 5.25 28.94 -5.41
N ASP A 190 4.99 30.23 -5.13
CA ASP A 190 4.20 30.64 -3.97
C ASP A 190 2.74 30.16 -4.08
N GLU A 191 2.15 30.22 -5.27
CA GLU A 191 0.80 29.69 -5.52
C GLU A 191 0.74 28.17 -5.42
N ILE A 192 1.78 27.47 -5.88
CA ILE A 192 1.91 26.00 -5.76
C ILE A 192 2.00 25.60 -4.29
N ASN A 193 2.85 26.27 -3.51
CA ASN A 193 2.99 25.96 -2.08
C ASN A 193 1.70 26.29 -1.31
N ALA A 194 1.02 27.39 -1.64
CA ALA A 194 -0.25 27.75 -1.02
C ALA A 194 -1.37 26.74 -1.38
N LEU A 195 -1.36 26.23 -2.62
CA LEU A 195 -2.25 25.14 -3.04
C LEU A 195 -2.00 23.89 -2.20
N TYR A 196 -0.74 23.46 -2.06
CA TYR A 196 -0.40 22.27 -1.29
C TYR A 196 -0.78 22.41 0.18
N ALA A 197 -0.50 23.56 0.81
CA ALA A 197 -0.89 23.83 2.20
C ALA A 197 -2.40 23.76 2.40
N ARG A 198 -3.19 24.35 1.48
CA ARG A 198 -4.65 24.27 1.51
C ARG A 198 -5.12 22.82 1.44
N LEU A 199 -4.59 22.03 0.50
CA LEU A 199 -4.98 20.63 0.35
C LEU A 199 -4.58 19.81 1.59
N ALA A 200 -3.38 20.03 2.16
CA ALA A 200 -2.94 19.38 3.39
C ALA A 200 -3.91 19.61 4.56
N ALA A 201 -4.44 20.82 4.69
CA ALA A 201 -5.47 21.15 5.66
C ALA A 201 -6.78 20.38 5.40
N GLU A 202 -7.23 20.36 4.14
CA GLU A 202 -8.48 19.70 3.73
C GLU A 202 -8.44 18.16 3.90
N TYR A 203 -7.26 17.55 3.83
CA TYR A 203 -7.03 16.11 4.03
C TYR A 203 -6.56 15.75 5.45
N GLY A 204 -6.43 16.72 6.36
CA GLY A 204 -6.02 16.48 7.76
C GLY A 204 -4.52 16.26 7.97
N LEU A 205 -3.70 16.33 6.92
CA LEU A 205 -2.24 16.15 7.03
C LEU A 205 -1.53 17.35 7.67
N GLU A 206 -2.11 18.56 7.57
CA GLU A 206 -1.63 19.72 8.34
C GLU A 206 -1.77 19.45 9.85
N GLU A 207 -2.91 18.90 10.28
CA GLU A 207 -3.21 18.68 11.70
C GLU A 207 -2.36 17.55 12.29
N VAL A 208 -2.26 16.42 11.58
CA VAL A 208 -1.55 15.24 12.07
C VAL A 208 -0.03 15.38 11.94
N TYR A 209 0.47 15.88 10.81
CA TYR A 209 1.90 15.89 10.51
C TYR A 209 2.51 17.30 10.41
N GLY A 210 1.72 18.37 10.52
CA GLY A 210 2.23 19.73 10.47
C GLY A 210 2.70 20.18 9.09
N TYR A 211 2.13 19.63 8.01
CA TYR A 211 2.49 19.99 6.63
C TYR A 211 2.39 21.50 6.40
N LEU A 212 3.43 22.10 5.82
CA LEU A 212 3.57 23.55 5.65
C LEU A 212 3.34 24.03 4.21
N GLY A 213 3.16 23.13 3.25
CA GLY A 213 2.95 23.48 1.84
C GLY A 213 4.15 23.22 0.93
N THR A 214 5.24 22.63 1.45
CA THR A 214 6.48 22.42 0.69
C THR A 214 6.86 20.96 0.53
N GLU A 215 6.13 20.06 1.17
CA GLU A 215 6.44 18.64 1.27
C GLU A 215 6.35 17.93 -0.10
N TRP A 216 5.59 18.48 -1.06
CA TRP A 216 5.48 17.97 -2.43
C TRP A 216 6.83 17.79 -3.14
N VAL A 217 7.86 18.55 -2.77
CA VAL A 217 9.21 18.40 -3.35
C VAL A 217 9.92 17.12 -2.89
N LEU A 218 9.46 16.52 -1.79
CA LEU A 218 9.99 15.27 -1.24
C LEU A 218 9.34 14.04 -1.92
N VAL A 219 8.21 14.22 -2.61
CA VAL A 219 7.50 13.16 -3.32
C VAL A 219 8.15 12.91 -4.68
N SER A 220 9.03 11.91 -4.77
CA SER A 220 9.78 11.56 -5.99
C SER A 220 8.87 11.30 -7.20
N HIS A 221 7.73 10.65 -6.97
CA HIS A 221 6.74 10.31 -8.00
C HIS A 221 6.22 11.52 -8.76
N THR A 222 6.09 12.68 -8.10
CA THR A 222 5.70 13.95 -8.72
C THR A 222 6.62 14.33 -9.89
N PHE A 223 7.89 13.93 -9.85
CA PHE A 223 8.88 14.24 -10.88
C PHE A 223 9.15 13.08 -11.83
N GLN A 224 9.03 11.84 -11.36
CA GLN A 224 9.38 10.63 -12.11
C GLN A 224 8.20 10.06 -12.91
N THR A 225 7.01 10.01 -12.29
CA THR A 225 5.81 9.41 -12.85
C THR A 225 4.59 10.25 -12.47
N PRO A 226 4.39 11.43 -13.10
CA PRO A 226 3.28 12.31 -12.74
C PRO A 226 1.92 11.62 -12.86
N LEU A 227 0.98 11.99 -11.99
CA LEU A 227 -0.39 11.45 -11.87
C LEU A 227 -0.49 9.97 -11.45
N TYR A 228 0.61 9.31 -11.07
CA TYR A 228 0.55 7.94 -10.54
C TYR A 228 0.06 7.86 -9.09
N TYR A 229 0.29 8.88 -8.27
CA TYR A 229 0.07 8.79 -6.82
C TYR A 229 -1.39 8.47 -6.42
N ILE A 230 -2.36 8.77 -7.31
CA ILE A 230 -3.76 8.36 -7.13
C ILE A 230 -3.94 6.85 -7.00
N SER A 231 -3.05 6.06 -7.60
CA SER A 231 -3.08 4.59 -7.56
C SER A 231 -2.99 4.06 -6.14
N TYR A 232 -2.32 4.75 -5.21
CA TYR A 232 -2.31 4.38 -3.79
C TYR A 232 -3.69 4.49 -3.15
N ALA A 233 -4.45 5.54 -3.46
CA ALA A 233 -5.80 5.68 -2.92
C ALA A 233 -6.81 4.76 -3.65
N ALA A 234 -6.70 4.64 -4.97
CA ALA A 234 -7.59 3.81 -5.76
C ALA A 234 -7.48 2.32 -5.40
N SER A 235 -6.27 1.85 -5.11
CA SER A 235 -6.00 0.46 -4.72
C SER A 235 -6.28 0.14 -3.24
N MET A 236 -6.14 1.12 -2.35
CA MET A 236 -6.41 0.89 -0.93
C MET A 236 -7.89 0.63 -0.66
N VAL A 237 -8.80 1.19 -1.48
CA VAL A 237 -10.25 0.91 -1.38
C VAL A 237 -10.55 -0.60 -1.49
N PRO A 238 -10.21 -1.30 -2.59
CA PRO A 238 -10.42 -2.75 -2.68
C PRO A 238 -9.53 -3.55 -1.73
N ALA A 239 -8.34 -3.07 -1.33
CA ALA A 239 -7.54 -3.72 -0.30
C ALA A 239 -8.29 -3.79 1.05
N LEU A 240 -8.92 -2.69 1.47
CA LEU A 240 -9.74 -2.62 2.68
C LEU A 240 -11.06 -3.40 2.54
N GLU A 241 -11.65 -3.47 1.34
CA GLU A 241 -12.78 -4.39 1.10
C GLU A 241 -12.38 -5.87 1.24
N LEU A 242 -11.21 -6.26 0.73
CA LEU A 242 -10.68 -7.62 0.89
C LEU A 242 -10.39 -7.94 2.36
N PHE A 243 -9.84 -6.97 3.10
CA PHE A 243 -9.65 -7.07 4.54
C PHE A 243 -10.97 -7.31 5.29
N ASP A 244 -12.02 -6.54 4.98
CA ASP A 244 -13.37 -6.70 5.56
C ASP A 244 -13.97 -8.08 5.25
N ILE A 245 -13.82 -8.54 4.00
CA ILE A 245 -14.23 -9.90 3.61
C ILE A 245 -13.45 -10.93 4.43
N ALA A 246 -12.14 -10.74 4.60
CA ALA A 246 -11.29 -11.68 5.32
C ALA A 246 -11.69 -11.85 6.79
N GLN A 247 -12.25 -10.81 7.44
CA GLN A 247 -12.74 -10.91 8.81
C GLN A 247 -13.89 -11.92 8.97
N ASN A 248 -14.63 -12.20 7.89
CA ASN A 248 -15.82 -13.05 7.91
C ASN A 248 -15.63 -14.36 7.13
N ASP A 249 -14.94 -14.30 5.99
CA ASP A 249 -14.67 -15.41 5.09
C ASP A 249 -13.25 -15.26 4.48
N PRO A 250 -12.21 -15.70 5.22
CA PRO A 250 -10.82 -15.62 4.77
C PRO A 250 -10.57 -16.32 3.43
N ASP A 251 -11.27 -17.43 3.16
CA ASP A 251 -11.10 -18.18 1.91
C ASP A 251 -11.69 -17.41 0.72
N ALA A 252 -12.84 -16.76 0.88
CA ALA A 252 -13.40 -15.89 -0.16
C ALA A 252 -12.50 -14.69 -0.47
N ALA A 253 -11.92 -14.05 0.57
CA ALA A 253 -10.96 -12.96 0.39
C ALA A 253 -9.72 -13.43 -0.38
N LYS A 254 -9.14 -14.58 -0.02
CA LYS A 254 -8.00 -15.17 -0.73
C LYS A 254 -8.33 -15.47 -2.20
N VAL A 255 -9.49 -16.05 -2.47
CA VAL A 255 -9.93 -16.34 -3.85
C VAL A 255 -10.04 -15.05 -4.66
N ALA A 256 -10.67 -14.01 -4.11
CA ALA A 256 -10.79 -12.71 -4.76
C ALA A 256 -9.40 -12.08 -5.01
N TYR A 257 -8.53 -12.04 -3.99
CA TYR A 257 -7.16 -11.52 -4.09
C TYR A 257 -6.36 -12.21 -5.20
N PHE A 258 -6.30 -13.54 -5.22
CA PHE A 258 -5.52 -14.25 -6.24
C PHE A 258 -6.14 -14.16 -7.65
N ASN A 259 -7.45 -14.01 -7.77
CA ASN A 259 -8.07 -13.74 -9.08
C ASN A 259 -7.72 -12.34 -9.62
N ILE A 260 -7.63 -11.33 -8.74
CA ILE A 260 -7.21 -9.97 -9.10
C ILE A 260 -5.74 -9.97 -9.55
N LEU A 261 -4.89 -10.69 -8.81
CA LEU A 261 -3.48 -10.88 -9.13
C LEU A 261 -3.28 -11.59 -10.48
N MET A 262 -4.14 -12.56 -10.79
CA MET A 262 -4.16 -13.30 -12.05
C MET A 262 -4.93 -12.60 -13.20
N ARG A 263 -5.17 -11.29 -13.08
CA ARG A 263 -5.85 -10.48 -14.11
C ARG A 263 -5.20 -10.60 -15.50
N ASP A 264 -6.02 -10.39 -16.52
CA ASP A 264 -5.51 -10.20 -17.88
C ASP A 264 -4.71 -8.88 -17.96
N PRO A 265 -3.64 -8.82 -18.77
CA PRO A 265 -2.96 -7.56 -19.07
C PRO A 265 -3.94 -6.51 -19.60
N TYR A 266 -3.74 -5.25 -19.22
CA TYR A 266 -4.58 -4.12 -19.62
C TYR A 266 -6.04 -4.20 -19.12
N ALA A 267 -6.36 -5.10 -18.16
CA ALA A 267 -7.69 -5.14 -17.58
C ALA A 267 -8.00 -3.83 -16.83
N GLY A 268 -9.25 -3.37 -16.94
CA GLY A 268 -9.70 -2.17 -16.23
C GLY A 268 -10.03 -2.47 -14.77
N LEU A 269 -9.66 -1.54 -13.87
CA LEU A 269 -9.87 -1.65 -12.42
C LEU A 269 -11.31 -2.07 -12.08
N ASP A 270 -12.31 -1.26 -12.43
CA ASP A 270 -13.72 -1.54 -12.09
C ASP A 270 -14.22 -2.89 -12.60
N GLU A 271 -13.76 -3.34 -13.79
CA GLU A 271 -14.14 -4.64 -14.34
C GLU A 271 -13.57 -5.79 -13.50
N VAL A 272 -12.30 -5.69 -13.12
CA VAL A 272 -11.62 -6.69 -12.30
C VAL A 272 -12.22 -6.76 -10.90
N LEU A 273 -12.51 -5.60 -10.29
CA LEU A 273 -13.15 -5.52 -8.97
C LEU A 273 -14.54 -6.17 -8.98
N GLN A 274 -15.41 -5.80 -9.94
CA GLN A 274 -16.77 -6.34 -10.03
C GLN A 274 -16.79 -7.86 -10.25
N LYS A 275 -15.88 -8.40 -11.07
CA LYS A 275 -15.75 -9.85 -11.28
C LYS A 275 -15.40 -10.61 -10.00
N ASN A 276 -14.76 -9.93 -9.05
CA ASN A 276 -14.31 -10.50 -7.78
C ASN A 276 -15.19 -10.05 -6.59
N GLY A 277 -16.38 -9.52 -6.85
CA GLY A 277 -17.35 -9.16 -5.81
C GLY A 277 -17.02 -7.89 -5.03
N LEU A 278 -16.06 -7.09 -5.51
CA LEU A 278 -15.68 -5.81 -4.92
C LEU A 278 -16.44 -4.66 -5.59
N ASN A 279 -16.57 -3.55 -4.88
CA ASN A 279 -17.32 -2.39 -5.36
C ASN A 279 -16.42 -1.44 -6.16
N SER A 280 -17.05 -0.49 -6.87
CA SER A 280 -16.30 0.55 -7.56
C SER A 280 -15.64 1.48 -6.56
N VAL A 281 -14.37 1.80 -6.81
CA VAL A 281 -13.57 2.71 -5.98
C VAL A 281 -14.12 4.14 -5.97
N PHE A 282 -14.95 4.49 -6.94
CA PHE A 282 -15.60 5.81 -7.03
C PHE A 282 -16.92 5.92 -6.25
N SER A 283 -17.36 4.83 -5.62
CA SER A 283 -18.61 4.77 -4.87
C SER A 283 -18.43 5.39 -3.47
N GLU A 284 -19.08 6.54 -3.24
CA GLU A 284 -19.11 7.19 -1.93
C GLU A 284 -19.61 6.26 -0.82
N THR A 285 -20.61 5.42 -1.11
CA THR A 285 -21.11 4.42 -0.15
C THR A 285 -20.06 3.38 0.24
N THR A 286 -19.15 3.03 -0.68
CA THR A 286 -18.05 2.10 -0.40
C THR A 286 -17.05 2.73 0.55
N VAL A 287 -16.64 3.97 0.26
CA VAL A 287 -15.72 4.73 1.13
C VAL A 287 -16.33 4.95 2.52
N ALA A 288 -17.62 5.27 2.60
CA ALA A 288 -18.33 5.42 3.88
C ALA A 288 -18.38 4.11 4.67
N ARG A 289 -18.55 2.95 4.02
CA ARG A 289 -18.49 1.65 4.71
C ARG A 289 -17.08 1.34 5.20
N ILE A 290 -16.05 1.61 4.40
CA ILE A 290 -14.64 1.46 4.79
C ILE A 290 -14.32 2.31 6.02
N ALA A 291 -14.81 3.54 6.05
CA ALA A 291 -14.71 4.40 7.22
C ALA A 291 -15.33 3.76 8.49
N GLU A 292 -16.50 3.13 8.39
CA GLU A 292 -17.09 2.43 9.53
C GLU A 292 -16.27 1.22 9.97
N ILE A 293 -15.68 0.47 9.03
CA ILE A 293 -14.76 -0.64 9.35
C ILE A 293 -13.55 -0.10 10.11
N LEU A 294 -12.88 0.94 9.59
CA LEU A 294 -11.67 1.50 10.20
C LEU A 294 -11.91 1.99 11.64
N LYS A 295 -13.07 2.62 11.92
CA LYS A 295 -13.46 3.05 13.28
C LYS A 295 -13.53 1.92 14.30
N GLU A 296 -13.71 0.67 13.88
CA GLU A 296 -13.74 -0.45 14.82
C GLU A 296 -12.34 -0.80 15.36
N TYR A 297 -11.27 -0.31 14.70
CA TYR A 297 -9.88 -0.68 14.98
C TYR A 297 -9.00 0.48 15.46
N VAL A 298 -9.51 1.71 15.51
CA VAL A 298 -8.76 2.91 15.91
C VAL A 298 -9.39 3.69 17.06
#